data_AF-A0A1F2U1Q7-F1
#
_entry.id   AF-A0A1F2U1Q7-F1
#
_cell.length_a   1.000
_cell.length_b   1.000
_cell.length_c   1.000
_cell.angle_alpha   90.00
_cell.angle_beta   90.00
_cell.angle_gamma   90.00
#
_symmetry.space_group_name_H-M   'P 1'
#
loop_
_entity.id
_entity.type
_entity.pdbx_description
1 polymer ?
#
loop_
_entity_poly.entity_id
_entity_poly.type
_entity_poly.pdbx_seq_one_letter_code
_entity_poly.pdbx_strand_id
1 'polypeptide(L)'
;MTKFRSRDPSEIVTATLQGYADRGVFRGFSVAPGPRGRQAYRFTWLTRRPTALSFDPRTGVLGFNGLFPARSRPGMAADLRALVAGVASRERPAHKRLDARRATVSSSLRRGDWSLTMKVKGSNHAYATRAALNLVNELFLVLHERYPDYLIEEFGFPDE
;
A
#
# COMPACT_ATOMS: atom_id res chain seq x y z
N MET A 1 4.60 -37.95 10.91
CA MET A 1 5.43 -36.75 10.67
C MET A 1 4.70 -35.83 9.70
N THR A 2 3.89 -34.89 10.22
CA THR A 2 3.18 -33.92 9.39
C THR A 2 4.11 -32.74 9.11
N LYS A 3 4.55 -32.59 7.86
CA LYS A 3 5.33 -31.42 7.43
C LYS A 3 4.47 -30.17 7.68
N PHE A 4 4.84 -29.32 8.63
CA PHE A 4 4.34 -27.95 8.70
C PHE A 4 4.77 -27.25 7.39
N ARG A 5 3.90 -27.23 6.38
CA ARG A 5 4.06 -26.31 5.26
C ARG A 5 4.02 -24.91 5.86
N SER A 6 5.09 -24.14 5.72
CA SER A 6 4.98 -22.69 5.82
C SER A 6 3.83 -22.27 4.91
N ARG A 7 2.80 -21.59 5.45
CA ARG A 7 1.70 -21.06 4.63
C ARG A 7 2.29 -20.31 3.44
N ASP A 8 1.71 -20.51 2.25
CA ASP A 8 2.15 -19.82 1.04
C ASP A 8 2.13 -18.30 1.31
N PRO A 9 3.22 -17.56 1.02
CA PRO A 9 3.23 -16.10 1.13
C PRO A 9 1.99 -15.43 0.54
N SER A 10 1.52 -15.95 -0.59
CA SER A 10 0.34 -15.49 -1.32
C SER A 10 -0.95 -15.69 -0.53
N GLU A 11 -1.10 -16.85 0.13
CA GLU A 11 -2.22 -17.12 1.04
C GLU A 11 -2.20 -16.17 2.23
N ILE A 12 -1.03 -15.88 2.80
CA ILE A 12 -0.92 -14.97 3.95
C ILE A 12 -1.32 -13.54 3.56
N VAL A 13 -0.83 -13.04 2.42
CA VAL A 13 -1.20 -11.71 1.92
C VAL A 13 -2.69 -11.67 1.61
N THR A 14 -3.22 -12.67 0.90
CA THR A 14 -4.64 -12.76 0.54
C THR A 14 -5.52 -12.79 1.79
N ALA A 15 -5.23 -13.65 2.77
CA ALA A 15 -5.99 -13.73 4.01
C ALA A 15 -5.91 -12.43 4.83
N THR A 16 -4.76 -11.74 4.80
CA THR A 16 -4.62 -10.45 5.48
C THR A 16 -5.52 -9.40 4.83
N LEU A 17 -5.54 -9.29 3.50
CA LEU A 17 -6.38 -8.34 2.76
C LEU A 17 -7.87 -8.68 2.88
N GLN A 18 -8.23 -9.96 2.77
CA GLN A 18 -9.59 -10.45 2.95
C GLN A 18 -10.12 -10.05 4.33
N GLY A 19 -9.31 -10.17 5.39
CA GLY A 19 -9.72 -9.72 6.72
C GLY A 19 -10.04 -8.22 6.82
N TYR A 20 -9.54 -7.36 5.93
CA TYR A 20 -10.00 -5.96 5.84
C TYR A 20 -11.31 -5.83 5.07
N ALA A 21 -11.51 -6.62 4.01
CA ALA A 21 -12.77 -6.69 3.28
C ALA A 21 -13.92 -7.20 4.16
N ASP A 22 -13.68 -8.25 4.95
CA ASP A 22 -14.67 -8.84 5.87
C ASP A 22 -15.12 -7.86 6.95
N ARG A 23 -14.24 -6.92 7.33
CA ARG A 23 -14.53 -5.82 8.27
C ARG A 23 -15.17 -4.61 7.59
N GLY A 24 -15.49 -4.68 6.31
CA GLY A 24 -16.08 -3.59 5.53
C GLY A 24 -15.13 -2.46 5.17
N VAL A 25 -13.82 -2.59 5.44
CA VAL A 25 -12.82 -1.57 5.10
C VAL A 25 -12.63 -1.48 3.59
N PHE A 26 -12.65 -2.63 2.91
CA PHE A 26 -12.56 -2.72 1.46
C PHE A 26 -13.91 -3.13 0.87
N ARG A 27 -14.28 -2.49 -0.25
CA ARG A 27 -15.43 -2.92 -1.07
C ARG A 27 -14.97 -3.58 -2.35
N GLY A 28 -15.68 -4.61 -2.81
CA GLY A 28 -15.38 -5.30 -4.08
C GLY A 28 -13.99 -5.95 -4.12
N PHE A 29 -13.52 -6.48 -2.98
CA PHE A 29 -12.23 -7.17 -2.91
C PHE A 29 -12.23 -8.39 -3.84
N SER A 30 -11.21 -8.46 -4.70
CA SER A 30 -10.97 -9.60 -5.58
C SER A 30 -9.47 -9.85 -5.73
N VAL A 31 -9.13 -11.11 -6.04
CA VAL A 31 -7.78 -11.56 -6.34
C VAL A 31 -7.80 -12.32 -7.67
N ALA A 32 -6.81 -12.07 -8.51
CA ALA A 32 -6.61 -12.75 -9.78
C ALA A 32 -5.13 -13.07 -10.00
N PRO A 33 -4.80 -14.11 -10.80
CA PRO A 33 -3.45 -14.31 -11.30
C PRO A 33 -2.97 -13.08 -12.09
N GLY A 34 -1.78 -12.62 -11.75
CA GLY A 34 -1.07 -11.57 -12.46
C GLY A 34 0.07 -12.13 -13.32
N PRO A 35 0.73 -11.27 -14.12
CA PRO A 35 1.83 -11.69 -14.97
C PRO A 35 3.00 -12.24 -14.13
N ARG A 36 3.72 -13.21 -14.68
CA ARG A 36 4.94 -13.81 -14.10
C ARG A 36 4.73 -14.44 -12.71
N GLY A 37 3.54 -14.96 -12.44
CA GLY A 37 3.22 -15.63 -11.17
C GLY A 37 2.95 -14.68 -10.00
N ARG A 38 2.65 -13.41 -10.30
CA ARG A 38 2.20 -12.44 -9.31
C ARG A 38 0.73 -12.66 -8.97
N GLN A 39 0.29 -12.14 -7.85
CA GLN A 39 -1.13 -11.94 -7.55
C GLN A 39 -1.49 -10.48 -7.77
N ALA A 40 -2.63 -10.26 -8.42
CA ALA A 40 -3.24 -8.95 -8.60
C ALA A 40 -4.49 -8.86 -7.74
N TYR A 41 -4.53 -7.86 -6.86
CA TYR A 41 -5.67 -7.56 -6.01
C TYR A 41 -6.33 -6.27 -6.47
N ARG A 42 -7.65 -6.23 -6.37
CA ARG A 42 -8.45 -5.03 -6.63
C ARG A 42 -9.48 -4.85 -5.52
N PHE A 43 -9.64 -3.62 -5.06
CA PHE A 43 -10.64 -3.25 -4.06
C PHE A 43 -10.85 -1.74 -4.07
N THR A 44 -12.01 -1.27 -3.65
CA THR A 44 -12.27 0.15 -3.42
C THR A 44 -12.03 0.48 -1.96
N TRP A 45 -11.16 1.46 -1.70
CA TRP A 45 -10.77 1.93 -0.37
C TRP A 45 -10.30 3.37 -0.42
N LEU A 46 -10.64 4.17 0.60
CA LEU A 46 -10.33 5.61 0.77
C LEU A 46 -10.89 6.57 -0.30
N THR A 47 -11.16 6.08 -1.50
CA THR A 47 -11.70 6.86 -2.63
C THR A 47 -12.82 6.11 -3.32
N ARG A 48 -13.48 6.75 -4.30
CA ARG A 48 -14.48 6.07 -5.15
C ARG A 48 -13.84 5.20 -6.25
N ARG A 49 -12.55 5.34 -6.52
CA ARG A 49 -11.83 4.60 -7.55
C ARG A 49 -11.28 3.28 -6.98
N PRO A 50 -11.27 2.18 -7.77
CA PRO A 50 -10.63 0.94 -7.34
C PRO A 50 -9.12 1.12 -7.19
N THR A 51 -8.59 0.71 -6.05
CA THR A 51 -7.16 0.54 -5.78
C THR A 51 -6.67 -0.77 -6.39
N ALA A 52 -5.50 -0.74 -7.01
CA ALA A 52 -4.78 -1.92 -7.50
C ALA A 52 -3.55 -2.19 -6.64
N LEU A 53 -3.41 -3.44 -6.17
CA LEU A 53 -2.25 -3.92 -5.45
C LEU A 53 -1.70 -5.16 -6.15
N SER A 54 -0.38 -5.26 -6.30
CA SER A 54 0.28 -6.47 -6.79
C SER A 54 1.14 -7.09 -5.70
N PHE A 55 1.19 -8.42 -5.64
CA PHE A 55 2.14 -9.17 -4.82
C PHE A 55 2.96 -10.14 -5.67
N ASP A 56 4.27 -10.10 -5.52
CA ASP A 56 5.20 -11.04 -6.14
C ASP A 56 5.76 -11.97 -5.06
N PRO A 57 5.29 -13.22 -4.96
CA PRO A 57 5.70 -14.15 -3.90
C PRO A 57 7.16 -14.60 -4.04
N ARG A 58 7.76 -14.49 -5.22
CA ARG A 58 9.15 -14.90 -5.48
C ARG A 58 10.14 -13.88 -4.90
N THR A 59 9.76 -12.60 -4.94
CA THR A 59 10.60 -11.49 -4.47
C THR A 59 10.12 -10.87 -3.16
N GLY A 60 8.94 -11.26 -2.67
CA GLY A 60 8.31 -10.71 -1.48
C GLY A 60 7.95 -9.23 -1.68
N VAL A 61 7.53 -8.83 -2.88
CA VAL A 61 7.26 -7.41 -3.19
C VAL A 61 5.76 -7.16 -3.29
N LEU A 62 5.25 -6.26 -2.44
CA LEU A 62 3.92 -5.66 -2.50
C LEU A 62 4.03 -4.29 -3.20
N GLY A 63 3.15 -4.01 -4.16
CA GLY A 63 3.20 -2.77 -4.94
C GLY A 63 1.82 -2.16 -5.15
N PHE A 64 1.64 -0.92 -4.69
CA PHE A 64 0.53 -0.05 -5.09
C PHE A 64 1.00 0.77 -6.30
N ASN A 65 0.67 0.27 -7.49
CA ASN A 65 1.10 0.88 -8.74
C ASN A 65 0.12 1.98 -9.14
N GLY A 66 0.62 3.17 -9.45
CA GLY A 66 -0.21 4.32 -9.80
C GLY A 66 -1.18 4.71 -8.70
N LEU A 67 -0.72 4.67 -7.44
CA LEU A 67 -1.53 5.02 -6.28
C LEU A 67 -2.06 6.46 -6.37
N PHE A 68 -1.22 7.39 -6.84
CA PHE A 68 -1.58 8.79 -7.07
C PHE A 68 -1.25 9.20 -8.52
N PRO A 69 -2.25 9.56 -9.34
CA PRO A 69 -2.06 9.95 -10.73
C PRO A 69 -1.26 11.24 -10.94
N ALA A 70 -0.67 11.33 -12.15
CA ALA A 70 0.31 12.29 -12.66
C ALA A 70 0.09 13.79 -12.54
N ARG A 71 -1.07 14.27 -12.07
CA ARG A 71 -1.30 15.70 -11.85
C ARG A 71 -0.75 16.16 -10.48
N SER A 72 0.44 15.69 -10.13
CA SER A 72 1.14 16.04 -8.90
C SER A 72 1.35 17.55 -8.85
N ARG A 73 0.77 18.20 -7.85
CA ARG A 73 1.01 19.62 -7.56
C ARG A 73 2.48 19.85 -7.18
N PRO A 74 3.01 21.08 -7.35
CA PRO A 74 4.32 21.44 -6.81
C PRO A 74 4.42 21.06 -5.32
N GLY A 75 5.55 20.49 -4.91
CA GLY A 75 5.79 20.06 -3.52
C GLY A 75 5.19 18.69 -3.14
N MET A 76 4.06 18.27 -3.75
CA MET A 76 3.35 17.05 -3.35
C MET A 76 4.24 15.82 -3.40
N ALA A 77 4.97 15.60 -4.50
CA ALA A 77 5.89 14.48 -4.62
C ALA A 77 7.05 14.52 -3.61
N ALA A 78 7.48 15.71 -3.18
CA ALA A 78 8.51 15.86 -2.15
C ALA A 78 7.96 15.48 -0.77
N ASP A 79 6.76 15.94 -0.44
CA ASP A 79 6.10 15.63 0.84
C ASP A 79 5.77 14.14 0.98
N LEU A 80 5.24 13.51 -0.08
CA LEU A 80 4.98 12.07 -0.07
C LEU A 80 6.29 11.28 0.11
N ARG A 81 7.39 11.70 -0.53
CA ARG A 81 8.71 11.07 -0.34
C ARG A 81 9.24 11.27 1.06
N ALA A 82 9.08 12.46 1.64
CA ALA A 82 9.49 12.77 3.00
C ALA A 82 8.74 11.88 4.01
N LEU A 83 7.43 11.70 3.82
CA LEU A 83 6.63 10.79 4.65
C LEU A 83 7.14 9.35 4.53
N VAL A 84 7.36 8.84 3.31
CA VAL A 84 7.88 7.49 3.07
C VAL A 84 9.27 7.31 3.68
N ALA A 85 10.16 8.29 3.60
CA ALA A 85 11.47 8.24 4.23
C ALA A 85 11.39 8.21 5.77
N GLY A 86 10.40 8.90 6.34
CA GLY A 86 10.19 9.02 7.79
C GLY A 86 9.55 7.80 8.45
N VAL A 87 8.99 6.83 7.72
CA VAL A 87 8.20 5.74 8.34
C VAL A 87 8.98 4.84 9.27
N ALA A 88 10.30 4.73 9.08
CA ALA A 88 11.20 3.96 9.93
C ALA A 88 11.93 4.84 10.97
N SER A 89 11.71 6.16 10.96
CA SER A 89 12.38 7.11 11.85
C SER A 89 12.05 6.84 13.32
N ARG A 90 13.03 7.09 14.21
CA ARG A 90 12.83 7.00 15.66
C ARG A 90 11.94 8.11 16.23
N GLU A 91 11.71 9.16 15.46
CA GLU A 91 10.79 10.25 15.81
C GLU A 91 9.32 9.81 15.76
N ARG A 92 9.02 8.71 15.03
CA ARG A 92 7.68 8.13 15.04
C ARG A 92 7.46 7.29 16.30
N PRO A 93 6.23 7.30 16.86
CA PRO A 93 5.86 6.41 17.95
C PRO A 93 6.21 4.95 17.61
N ALA A 94 6.78 4.22 18.58
CA ALA A 94 7.30 2.87 18.34
C ALA A 94 6.28 1.91 17.70
N HIS A 95 5.00 2.08 18.01
CA HIS A 95 3.90 1.26 17.48
C HIS A 95 3.45 1.65 16.05
N LYS A 96 3.85 2.84 15.54
CA LYS A 96 3.61 3.28 14.14
C LYS A 96 4.83 3.13 13.25
N ARG A 97 6.01 2.92 13.85
CA ARG A 97 7.28 2.83 13.13
C ARG A 97 7.38 1.52 12.36
N LEU A 98 7.83 1.61 11.11
CA LEU A 98 8.17 0.45 10.30
C LEU A 98 9.45 -0.21 10.85
N ASP A 99 9.33 -1.45 11.33
CA ASP A 99 10.48 -2.32 11.60
C ASP A 99 11.22 -2.71 10.31
N ALA A 100 12.36 -2.08 10.08
CA ALA A 100 13.25 -2.31 8.95
C ALA A 100 13.80 -3.75 8.87
N ARG A 101 13.73 -4.54 9.95
CA ARG A 101 14.10 -5.98 9.94
C ARG A 101 13.02 -6.84 9.31
N ARG A 102 11.76 -6.38 9.32
CA ARG A 102 10.60 -7.12 8.83
C ARG A 102 10.16 -6.69 7.44
N ALA A 103 10.31 -5.41 7.10
CA ALA A 103 10.00 -4.91 5.76
C ALA A 103 10.75 -3.60 5.47
N THR A 104 10.89 -3.26 4.19
CA THR A 104 11.42 -1.96 3.73
C THR A 104 10.47 -1.36 2.71
N VAL A 105 10.34 -0.05 2.71
CA VAL A 105 9.46 0.66 1.79
C VAL A 105 10.24 1.60 0.87
N SER A 106 9.74 1.80 -0.33
CA SER A 106 10.19 2.84 -1.25
C SER A 106 9.01 3.38 -2.05
N SER A 107 9.22 4.53 -2.69
CA SER A 107 8.26 5.11 -3.62
C SER A 107 8.92 5.45 -4.93
N SER A 108 8.16 5.47 -6.02
CA SER A 108 8.65 5.91 -7.32
C SER A 108 7.64 6.81 -8.02
N LEU A 109 8.13 7.77 -8.77
CA LEU A 109 7.33 8.59 -9.68
C LEU A 109 7.72 8.21 -11.11
N ARG A 110 6.79 7.64 -11.89
CA ARG A 110 7.06 7.23 -13.28
C ARG A 110 5.94 7.72 -14.18
N ARG A 111 6.28 8.50 -15.21
CA ARG A 111 5.30 9.15 -16.10
C ARG A 111 4.23 9.95 -15.33
N GLY A 112 4.65 10.53 -14.20
CA GLY A 112 3.81 11.25 -13.25
C GLY A 112 3.06 10.36 -12.26
N ASP A 113 2.89 9.08 -12.50
CA ASP A 113 2.22 8.20 -11.55
C ASP A 113 3.11 7.88 -10.35
N TRP A 114 2.62 8.21 -9.16
CA TRP A 114 3.29 7.90 -7.91
C TRP A 114 2.87 6.53 -7.41
N SER A 115 3.85 5.69 -7.10
CA SER A 115 3.66 4.31 -6.67
C SER A 115 4.40 4.03 -5.37
N LEU A 116 3.84 3.15 -4.55
CA LEU A 116 4.43 2.67 -3.30
C LEU A 116 4.84 1.21 -3.45
N THR A 117 6.05 0.88 -3.01
CA THR A 117 6.56 -0.50 -3.01
C THR A 117 7.00 -0.88 -1.59
N MET A 118 6.51 -2.02 -1.11
CA MET A 118 6.90 -2.62 0.17
C MET A 118 7.56 -3.97 -0.09
N LYS A 119 8.82 -4.11 0.31
CA LYS A 119 9.57 -5.37 0.25
C LYS A 119 9.53 -6.07 1.60
N VAL A 120 8.98 -7.27 1.63
CA VAL A 120 8.92 -8.16 2.79
C VAL A 120 10.30 -8.77 3.05
N LYS A 121 10.68 -8.91 4.32
CA LYS A 121 11.86 -9.67 4.75
C LYS A 121 11.43 -10.92 5.52
N GLY A 122 12.01 -12.07 5.16
CA GLY A 122 11.67 -13.36 5.78
C GLY A 122 10.18 -13.70 5.61
N SER A 123 9.54 -14.18 6.68
CA SER A 123 8.13 -14.61 6.69
C SER A 123 7.12 -13.52 7.09
N ASN A 124 7.53 -12.24 7.13
CA ASN A 124 6.75 -11.13 7.69
C ASN A 124 5.63 -10.58 6.79
N HIS A 125 5.02 -11.42 5.94
CA HIS A 125 4.06 -11.01 4.92
C HIS A 125 2.82 -10.30 5.48
N ALA A 126 2.21 -10.84 6.54
CA ALA A 126 1.05 -10.23 7.17
C ALA A 126 1.39 -8.87 7.80
N TYR A 127 2.57 -8.76 8.43
CA TYR A 127 3.06 -7.50 8.98
C TYR A 127 3.26 -6.45 7.87
N ALA A 128 3.98 -6.81 6.81
CA ALA A 128 4.29 -5.90 5.72
C ALA A 128 3.02 -5.44 4.98
N THR A 129 2.03 -6.32 4.81
CA THR A 129 0.73 -5.99 4.22
C THR A 129 0.01 -4.93 5.06
N ARG A 130 -0.11 -5.15 6.38
CA ARG A 130 -0.74 -4.18 7.30
C ARG A 130 0.01 -2.85 7.33
N ALA A 131 1.34 -2.90 7.36
CA ALA A 131 2.18 -1.70 7.35
C ALA A 131 2.01 -0.90 6.05
N ALA A 132 1.92 -1.58 4.89
CA ALA A 132 1.70 -0.92 3.62
C ALA A 132 0.31 -0.26 3.56
N LEU A 133 -0.73 -0.92 4.05
CA LEU A 133 -2.07 -0.33 4.17
C LEU A 133 -2.06 0.90 5.07
N ASN A 134 -1.53 0.78 6.29
CA ASN A 134 -1.45 1.92 7.22
C ASN A 134 -0.72 3.12 6.59
N LEU A 135 0.37 2.86 5.86
CA LEU A 135 1.10 3.90 5.16
C LEU A 135 0.28 4.55 4.04
N VAL A 136 -0.45 3.76 3.25
CA VAL A 136 -1.37 4.31 2.23
C VAL A 136 -2.41 5.22 2.89
N ASN A 137 -3.00 4.80 4.01
CA ASN A 137 -3.93 5.64 4.77
C ASN A 137 -3.28 6.96 5.24
N GLU A 138 -2.07 6.91 5.80
CA GLU A 138 -1.33 8.12 6.20
C GLU A 138 -1.02 9.05 5.02
N LEU A 139 -0.67 8.50 3.86
CA LEU A 139 -0.45 9.30 2.64
C LEU A 139 -1.73 10.04 2.23
N PHE A 140 -2.89 9.38 2.29
CA PHE A 140 -4.18 10.04 2.01
C PHE A 140 -4.51 11.15 3.02
N LEU A 141 -4.20 10.97 4.30
CA LEU A 141 -4.41 12.02 5.31
C LEU A 141 -3.58 13.27 4.99
N VAL A 142 -2.31 13.11 4.62
CA VAL A 142 -1.46 14.26 4.21
C VAL A 142 -1.99 14.93 2.94
N LEU A 143 -2.49 14.15 1.99
CA LEU A 143 -3.10 14.72 0.78
C LEU A 143 -4.38 15.50 1.11
N HIS A 144 -5.19 15.02 2.04
CA HIS A 144 -6.40 15.71 2.45
C HIS A 144 -6.09 17.03 3.17
N GLU A 145 -5.06 17.05 4.02
CA GLU A 145 -4.65 18.24 4.77
C GLU A 145 -3.97 19.29 3.89
N ARG A 146 -3.09 18.88 2.96
CA ARG A 146 -2.17 19.79 2.25
C ARG A 146 -2.47 19.95 0.77
N TYR A 147 -3.25 19.04 0.20
CA TYR A 147 -3.56 18.99 -1.23
C TYR A 147 -5.05 18.62 -1.49
N PRO A 148 -6.03 19.26 -0.84
CA PRO A 148 -7.44 18.90 -0.98
C PRO A 148 -7.93 19.02 -2.44
N ASP A 149 -7.57 20.08 -3.15
CA ASP A 149 -7.93 20.29 -4.57
C ASP A 149 -7.49 19.12 -5.45
N TYR A 150 -6.32 18.53 -5.16
CA TYR A 150 -5.83 17.37 -5.89
C TYR A 150 -6.74 16.15 -5.67
N LEU A 151 -7.21 15.92 -4.44
CA LEU A 151 -8.12 14.82 -4.15
C LEU A 151 -9.49 15.04 -4.81
N ILE A 152 -9.97 16.26 -4.89
CA ILE A 152 -11.21 16.60 -5.58
C ILE A 152 -11.07 16.31 -7.08
N GLU A 153 -10.04 16.88 -7.73
CA GLU A 153 -9.81 16.72 -9.17
C GLU A 153 -9.53 15.27 -9.59
N GLU A 154 -8.67 14.57 -8.86
CA GLU A 154 -8.18 13.26 -9.27
C GLU A 154 -8.97 12.10 -8.67
N PHE A 155 -9.72 12.30 -7.59
CA PHE A 155 -10.46 11.23 -6.92
C PHE A 155 -11.94 11.53 -6.70
N GLY A 156 -12.42 12.73 -7.04
CA GLY A 156 -13.83 13.11 -6.94
C GLY A 156 -14.34 13.18 -5.50
N PHE A 157 -13.48 13.64 -4.58
CA PHE A 157 -13.92 14.01 -3.24
C PHE A 157 -14.92 15.18 -3.33
N PRO A 158 -15.95 15.24 -2.48
CA PRO A 158 -16.82 16.42 -2.42
C PRO A 158 -16.00 17.65 -2.03
N ASP A 159 -16.30 18.81 -2.64
CA ASP A 159 -16.00 20.09 -1.99
C ASP A 159 -16.81 20.13 -0.68
N GLU A 160 -16.16 20.40 0.45
CA GLU A 160 -16.84 20.68 1.73
C GLU A 160 -17.47 22.07 1.74
#